data_AF-A0A9D1SJR4-F1
#
_entry.id   AF-A0A9D1SJR4-F1
#
_cell.length_a   1.000
_cell.length_b   1.000
_cell.length_c   1.000
_cell.angle_alpha   90.00
_cell.angle_beta   90.00
_cell.angle_gamma   90.00
#
_symmetry.space_group_name_H-M   'P 1'
#
loop_
_entity.id
_entity.type
_entity.pdbx_description
1 polymer ?
#
loop_
_entity_poly.entity_id
_entity_poly.type
_entity_poly.pdbx_seq_one_letter_code
_entity_poly.pdbx_strand_id
1 'polypeptide(L)'
;MIKKYCHGKHGTKGEEVCEECGALTEYALFRLEKCPFKVNKKFCSFCKIHCYKPDMRERIKDVMKWAGPRMIFTHPVFAFKHVFQMISYKRKLRKEAKAKANV
;
A
#
# COMPACT_ATOMS: atom_id res chain seq x y z
N MET A 1 -6.28 7.07 1.56
CA MET A 1 -4.90 7.40 1.12
C MET A 1 -4.86 8.07 -0.24
N ILE A 2 -5.49 7.50 -1.28
CA ILE A 2 -5.52 8.10 -2.64
C ILE A 2 -6.23 9.46 -2.65
N LYS A 3 -7.39 9.59 -1.98
CA LYS A 3 -8.09 10.88 -1.83
C LYS A 3 -7.20 12.00 -1.26
N LYS A 4 -6.50 11.73 -0.15
CA LYS A 4 -5.57 12.68 0.48
C LYS A 4 -4.41 13.07 -0.46
N TYR A 5 -3.90 12.10 -1.23
CA TYR A 5 -2.87 12.35 -2.24
C TYR A 5 -3.38 13.25 -3.38
N CYS A 6 -4.58 12.97 -3.88
CA CYS A 6 -5.22 13.74 -4.94
C CYS A 6 -5.38 15.21 -4.52
N HIS A 7 -6.00 15.47 -3.37
CA HIS A 7 -6.19 16.84 -2.88
C HIS A 7 -4.86 17.56 -2.60
N GLY A 8 -3.89 16.86 -2.02
CA GLY A 8 -2.63 17.50 -1.62
C GLY A 8 -1.62 17.68 -2.76
N LYS A 9 -1.66 16.86 -3.81
CA LYS A 9 -0.69 16.94 -4.92
C LYS A 9 -1.28 17.49 -6.21
N HIS A 10 -2.55 17.19 -6.50
CA HIS A 10 -3.23 17.68 -7.71
C HIS A 10 -4.12 18.89 -7.42
N GLY A 11 -4.26 19.31 -6.15
CA GLY A 11 -5.01 20.52 -5.78
C GLY A 11 -6.52 20.40 -5.95
N THR A 12 -7.06 19.18 -6.08
CA THR A 12 -8.52 18.96 -6.19
C THR A 12 -9.22 19.39 -4.91
N LYS A 13 -10.43 19.95 -5.03
CA LYS A 13 -11.27 20.38 -3.91
C LYS A 13 -12.59 19.59 -3.92
N GLY A 14 -13.14 19.31 -2.73
CA GLY A 14 -14.41 18.59 -2.58
C GLY A 14 -14.25 17.13 -2.18
N GLU A 15 -15.32 16.34 -2.30
CA GLU A 15 -15.31 14.92 -1.91
C GLU A 15 -14.74 13.99 -2.97
N GLU A 16 -14.67 14.45 -4.22
CA GLU A 16 -14.31 13.66 -5.38
C GLU A 16 -12.79 13.70 -5.63
N VAL A 17 -12.29 12.64 -6.25
CA VAL A 17 -10.90 12.54 -6.72
C VAL A 17 -10.86 12.82 -8.22
N CYS A 18 -9.73 13.32 -8.73
CA CYS A 18 -9.56 13.46 -10.17
C CYS A 18 -9.69 12.10 -10.87
N GLU A 19 -10.01 12.13 -12.16
CA GLU A 19 -10.23 10.94 -12.99
C GLU A 19 -9.08 9.92 -12.88
N GLU A 20 -7.83 10.38 -12.90
CA GLU A 20 -6.66 9.50 -12.74
C GLU A 20 -6.62 8.79 -11.39
N CYS A 21 -6.95 9.49 -10.31
CA CYS A 21 -6.97 8.93 -8.96
C CYS A 21 -8.21 8.04 -8.75
N GLY A 22 -9.32 8.33 -9.42
CA GLY A 22 -10.51 7.48 -9.50
C GLY A 22 -10.17 6.14 -10.16
N ALA A 23 -9.61 6.18 -11.37
CA ALA A 23 -9.18 4.99 -12.10
C ALA A 23 -8.17 4.14 -11.31
N LEU A 24 -7.22 4.79 -10.61
CA LEU A 24 -6.28 4.07 -9.74
C LEU A 24 -6.98 3.39 -8.55
N THR A 25 -8.00 4.04 -7.99
CA THR A 25 -8.78 3.51 -6.86
C THR A 25 -9.59 2.29 -7.29
N GLU A 26 -10.32 2.40 -8.40
CA GLU A 26 -11.08 1.29 -8.97
C GLU A 26 -10.18 0.11 -9.34
N TYR A 27 -9.05 0.39 -10.00
CA TYR A 27 -8.06 -0.64 -10.31
C TYR A 27 -7.55 -1.35 -9.05
N ALA A 28 -7.24 -0.58 -7.99
CA ALA A 28 -6.77 -1.16 -6.75
C ALA A 28 -7.84 -2.04 -6.07
N LEU A 29 -9.09 -1.60 -6.05
CA LEU A 29 -10.23 -2.37 -5.51
C LEU A 29 -10.46 -3.66 -6.29
N PHE A 30 -10.48 -3.58 -7.62
CA PHE A 30 -10.62 -4.75 -8.48
C PHE A 30 -9.52 -5.79 -8.25
N ARG A 31 -8.25 -5.38 -8.09
CA ARG A 31 -7.16 -6.31 -7.77
C ARG A 31 -7.23 -6.85 -6.34
N LEU A 32 -7.80 -6.10 -5.40
CA LEU A 32 -8.02 -6.56 -4.03
C LEU A 32 -9.07 -7.67 -3.98
N GLU A 33 -10.17 -7.49 -4.69
CA GLU A 33 -11.27 -8.46 -4.79
C GLU A 33 -10.81 -9.79 -5.40
N LYS A 34 -10.00 -9.70 -6.46
CA LYS A 34 -9.41 -10.87 -7.15
C LYS A 34 -8.17 -11.44 -6.47
N CYS A 35 -7.80 -10.96 -5.28
CA CYS A 35 -6.58 -11.42 -4.62
C CYS A 35 -6.74 -12.87 -4.12
N PRO A 36 -5.85 -13.81 -4.48
CA PRO A 36 -5.94 -15.20 -4.06
C PRO A 36 -5.77 -15.37 -2.54
N PHE A 37 -5.12 -14.42 -1.87
CA PHE A 37 -4.85 -14.50 -0.44
C PHE A 37 -6.01 -13.99 0.45
N LYS A 38 -6.99 -13.25 -0.10
CA LYS A 38 -8.16 -12.65 0.59
C LYS A 38 -7.92 -12.31 2.07
N VAL A 39 -8.38 -13.16 2.99
CA VAL A 39 -8.32 -12.95 4.46
C VAL A 39 -6.90 -13.08 5.01
N ASN A 40 -6.09 -13.98 4.45
CA ASN A 40 -4.68 -14.18 4.80
C ASN A 40 -3.74 -13.23 4.03
N LYS A 41 -4.30 -12.18 3.42
CA LYS A 41 -3.55 -11.23 2.61
C LYS A 41 -2.58 -10.45 3.48
N LYS A 42 -1.30 -10.65 3.19
CA LYS A 42 -0.20 -9.88 3.76
C LYS A 42 -0.05 -8.54 3.02
N PHE A 43 0.92 -7.73 3.42
CA PHE A 43 1.25 -6.49 2.71
C PHE A 43 1.63 -6.77 1.26
N CYS A 44 1.03 -6.02 0.32
CA CYS A 44 1.30 -6.17 -1.12
C CYS A 44 2.78 -5.98 -1.48
N SER A 45 3.52 -5.18 -0.69
CA SER A 45 4.97 -4.94 -0.85
C SER A 45 5.81 -6.20 -0.68
N PHE A 46 5.35 -7.16 0.11
CA PHE A 46 6.03 -8.43 0.38
C PHE A 46 5.29 -9.63 -0.23
N CYS A 47 4.33 -9.39 -1.12
CA CYS A 47 3.63 -10.47 -1.78
C CYS A 47 4.56 -11.18 -2.76
N LYS A 48 4.50 -12.51 -2.79
CA LYS A 48 5.26 -13.33 -3.74
C LYS A 48 4.79 -13.15 -5.18
N ILE A 49 3.51 -12.81 -5.37
CA ILE A 49 2.90 -12.62 -6.67
C ILE A 49 2.80 -11.12 -6.96
N HIS A 50 3.30 -10.70 -8.12
CA HIS A 50 3.20 -9.32 -8.57
C HIS A 50 1.99 -9.17 -9.49
N CYS A 51 0.84 -8.86 -8.88
CA CYS A 51 -0.41 -8.69 -9.62
C CYS A 51 -0.62 -7.26 -10.15
N TYR A 52 0.11 -6.24 -9.71
CA TYR A 52 -0.08 -4.90 -10.27
C TYR A 52 0.68 -4.77 -11.59
N LYS A 53 0.05 -4.16 -12.61
CA LYS A 53 0.77 -3.68 -13.80
C LYS A 53 1.89 -2.74 -13.34
N PRO A 54 3.07 -2.74 -14.00
CA PRO A 54 4.23 -1.95 -13.57
C PRO A 54 3.88 -0.47 -13.40
N ASP A 55 3.20 0.13 -14.38
CA ASP A 55 2.82 1.55 -14.34
C ASP A 55 1.88 1.88 -13.16
N MET A 56 0.86 1.04 -12.95
CA MET A 56 -0.07 1.20 -11.81
C MET A 56 0.61 0.96 -10.46
N ARG A 57 1.64 0.11 -10.44
CA ARG A 57 2.44 -0.17 -9.25
C ARG A 57 3.30 1.03 -8.87
N GLU A 58 3.84 1.76 -9.84
CA GLU A 58 4.58 2.99 -9.57
C GLU A 58 3.66 4.08 -9.04
N ARG A 59 2.51 4.28 -9.69
CA ARG A 59 1.50 5.24 -9.23
C ARG A 59 1.07 4.98 -7.77
N ILE A 60 0.76 3.73 -7.41
CA ILE A 60 0.36 3.43 -6.02
C ILE A 60 1.52 3.59 -5.04
N LYS A 61 2.77 3.34 -5.45
CA LYS A 61 3.95 3.61 -4.61
C LYS A 61 4.11 5.10 -4.34
N ASP A 62 3.89 5.95 -5.33
CA ASP A 62 3.94 7.40 -5.15
C ASP A 62 2.87 7.90 -4.19
N VAL A 63 1.64 7.37 -4.33
CA VAL A 63 0.56 7.62 -3.36
C VAL A 63 1.00 7.18 -1.96
N MET A 64 1.56 5.97 -1.79
CA MET A 64 2.00 5.47 -0.48
C MET A 64 3.13 6.33 0.10
N LYS A 65 4.10 6.74 -0.71
CA LYS A 65 5.24 7.56 -0.30
C LYS A 65 4.81 8.93 0.19
N TRP A 66 3.81 9.53 -0.47
CA TRP A 66 3.31 10.84 -0.10
C TRP A 66 2.28 10.76 1.05
N ALA A 67 1.30 9.86 0.97
CA ALA A 67 0.20 9.78 1.93
C ALA A 67 0.57 9.02 3.21
N GLY A 68 1.52 8.08 3.14
CA GLY A 68 1.92 7.22 4.25
C GLY A 68 2.37 8.00 5.49
N PRO A 69 3.44 8.83 5.41
CA PRO A 69 3.90 9.63 6.54
C PRO A 69 2.83 10.61 7.03
N ARG A 70 2.01 11.12 6.09
CA ARG A 70 0.94 12.08 6.40
C ARG A 70 -0.28 11.45 7.09
N MET A 71 -0.39 10.12 7.14
CA MET A 71 -1.44 9.47 7.93
C MET A 71 -1.16 9.55 9.44
N ILE A 72 0.09 9.77 9.86
CA ILE A 72 0.45 9.93 11.27
C ILE A 72 -0.31 11.11 11.90
N PHE A 73 -0.48 12.21 11.15
CA PHE A 73 -1.19 13.39 11.63
C PHE A 73 -2.71 13.21 11.76
N THR A 74 -3.32 12.31 10.98
CA THR A 74 -4.78 12.09 11.01
C THR A 74 -5.19 10.88 11.85
N HIS A 75 -4.40 9.80 11.79
CA HIS A 75 -4.66 8.55 12.49
C HIS A 75 -3.36 7.99 13.07
N PRO A 76 -2.81 8.62 14.13
CA PRO A 76 -1.48 8.29 14.65
C PRO A 76 -1.38 6.83 15.08
N VAL A 77 -2.35 6.34 15.88
CA VAL A 77 -2.35 4.95 16.39
C VAL A 77 -2.32 3.92 15.25
N PHE A 78 -3.15 4.11 14.23
CA PHE A 78 -3.21 3.21 13.08
C PHE A 78 -1.90 3.26 12.27
N ALA A 79 -1.37 4.46 12.02
CA ALA A 79 -0.14 4.63 11.27
C ALA A 79 1.06 3.97 11.98
N PHE A 80 1.22 4.18 13.28
CA PHE A 80 2.28 3.54 14.07
C PHE A 80 2.12 2.02 14.09
N LYS A 81 0.91 1.49 14.33
CA LYS A 81 0.64 0.05 14.28
C LYS A 81 0.98 -0.54 12.91
N HIS A 82 0.60 0.14 11.83
CA HIS A 82 0.89 -0.28 10.46
C HIS A 82 2.41 -0.35 10.18
N VAL A 83 3.15 0.68 10.57
CA VAL A 83 4.61 0.72 10.41
C VAL A 83 5.28 -0.37 11.25
N PHE A 84 4.86 -0.54 12.50
CA PHE A 84 5.40 -1.58 13.38
C PHE A 84 5.14 -3.00 12.82
N GLN A 85 3.93 -3.27 12.32
CA GLN A 85 3.60 -4.52 11.65
C GLN A 85 4.46 -4.73 10.40
N MET A 86 4.68 -3.69 9.59
CA MET A 86 5.53 -3.77 8.40
C MET A 86 6.98 -4.10 8.75
N ILE A 87 7.56 -3.47 9.77
CA ILE A 87 8.93 -3.73 10.25
C ILE A 87 9.05 -5.16 10.80
N SER A 88 8.09 -5.57 11.63
CA SER A 88 8.07 -6.90 12.24
C SER A 88 7.99 -7.99 11.17
N TYR A 89 7.14 -7.78 10.15
CA TYR A 89 7.01 -8.69 9.03
C TYR A 89 8.30 -8.78 8.19
N LYS A 90 8.94 -7.64 7.91
CA LYS A 90 10.25 -7.60 7.23
C LYS A 90 11.33 -8.36 8.00
N ARG A 91 11.37 -8.21 9.33
CA ARG A 91 12.29 -8.97 10.21
C ARG A 91 12.02 -10.46 10.15
N LYS A 92 10.76 -10.89 10.18
CA LYS A 92 10.38 -12.31 10.07
C LYS A 92 10.87 -12.92 8.75
N LEU A 93 10.61 -12.26 7.62
CA LEU A 93 11.08 -12.71 6.31
C LEU A 93 12.61 -12.82 6.23
N ARG A 94 13.34 -11.87 6.80
CA ARG A 94 14.82 -11.93 6.86
C ARG A 94 15.31 -13.12 7.69
N LYS A 95 14.66 -13.42 8.81
CA LYS A 95 14.99 -14.59 9.64
C LYS A 95 14.73 -15.90 8.88
N GLU A 96 13.58 -16.02 8.23
CA GLU A 96 13.23 -17.19 7.40
C GLU A 96 14.22 -17.38 6.23
N ALA A 97 14.64 -16.30 5.58
CA ALA A 97 15.63 -16.35 4.50
C ALA A 97 17.02 -16.82 5.01
N LYS A 98 17.46 -16.34 6.18
CA LYS A 98 18.72 -16.79 6.80
C LYS A 98 18.67 -18.27 7.20
N ALA A 99 17.56 -18.72 7.79
CA ALA A 99 17.40 -20.11 8.19
C ALA A 99 17.49 -21.07 6.98
N LYS A 100 16.93 -20.68 5.83
CA LYS A 100 17.01 -21.47 4.58
C LYS A 100 18.38 -21.46 3.91
N ALA A 101 19.23 -20.47 4.20
CA ALA A 101 20.58 -20.39 3.64
C ALA A 101 21.61 -21.19 4.45
N ASN A 102 21.25 -21.59 5.67
CA ASN A 102 22.10 -22.37 6.59
C ASN A 102 21.75 -23.87 6.59
N VAL A 103 20.85 -24.30 5.70
CA VAL A 103 20.45 -25.70 5.45
C VAL A 103 20.90 -26.04 4.03
#